data_AF-A0A940IZM5-F1
#
_entry.id   AF-A0A940IZM5-F1
#
_cell.length_a   1.000
_cell.length_b   1.000
_cell.length_c   1.000
_cell.angle_alpha   90.00
_cell.angle_beta   90.00
_cell.angle_gamma   90.00
#
_symmetry.space_group_name_H-M   'P 1'
#
loop_
_entity.id
_entity.type
_entity.pdbx_description
1 polymer ?
#
loop_
_entity_poly.entity_id
_entity_poly.type
_entity_poly.pdbx_seq_one_letter_code
_entity_poly.pdbx_strand_id
1 'polypeptide(L)'
;MFDIGAFFSSLVSPISKAYQSRQERKAAKESAESKIKLAKQTGDFKLDLTDAEWEALSKRTEGDSWKDEWVTVIITLPIPLIFISAILSAYTDNPAYISSIKAGVNALIQLIPNYRTILEIVVLAAVSIKSISVLKR
;
A
#
# COMPACT_ATOMS: atom_id res chain seq x y z
N MET A 1 0.50 -41.36 38.32
CA MET A 1 -0.68 -40.47 38.42
C MET A 1 -0.42 -39.30 37.50
N PHE A 2 -1.05 -39.28 36.32
CA PHE A 2 -0.87 -38.20 35.35
C PHE A 2 -1.57 -36.95 35.88
N ASP A 3 -0.82 -35.87 36.10
CA ASP A 3 -1.33 -34.61 36.66
C ASP A 3 -2.01 -33.79 35.55
N ILE A 4 -3.32 -33.99 35.43
CA ILE A 4 -4.20 -33.29 34.48
C ILE A 4 -4.23 -31.78 34.77
N GLY A 5 -3.96 -31.36 36.01
CA GLY A 5 -3.92 -29.94 36.41
C GLY A 5 -2.72 -29.18 35.84
N ALA A 6 -1.54 -29.83 35.79
CA ALA A 6 -0.34 -29.24 35.21
C ALA A 6 -0.46 -29.03 33.69
N PHE A 7 -1.16 -29.95 32.99
CA PHE A 7 -1.38 -29.87 31.54
C PHE A 7 -2.36 -28.75 31.16
N PHE A 8 -3.46 -28.57 31.92
CA PHE A 8 -4.40 -27.47 31.72
C PHE A 8 -3.80 -26.10 32.08
N SER A 9 -3.04 -26.00 33.18
CA SER A 9 -2.37 -24.75 33.58
C SER A 9 -1.36 -24.27 32.52
N SER A 10 -0.61 -25.21 31.94
CA SER A 10 0.35 -24.96 30.86
C SER A 10 -0.31 -24.44 29.56
N LEU A 11 -1.53 -24.87 29.25
CA LEU A 11 -2.28 -24.44 28.06
C LEU A 11 -3.11 -23.15 28.29
N VAL A 12 -3.58 -22.90 29.50
CA VAL A 12 -4.39 -21.70 29.82
C VAL A 12 -3.53 -20.43 29.86
N SER A 13 -2.28 -20.53 30.33
CA SER A 13 -1.33 -19.41 30.38
C SER A 13 -1.04 -18.73 29.02
N PRO A 14 -0.75 -19.46 27.92
CA PRO A 14 -0.55 -18.84 26.61
C PRO A 14 -1.85 -18.31 25.98
N ILE A 15 -3.01 -18.93 26.25
CA ILE A 15 -4.30 -18.50 25.70
C ILE A 15 -4.79 -17.22 26.37
N SER A 16 -4.64 -17.09 27.69
CA SER A 16 -5.00 -15.87 28.42
C SER A 16 -4.10 -14.69 28.00
N LYS A 17 -2.79 -14.92 27.83
CA LYS A 17 -1.85 -13.93 27.29
C LYS A 17 -2.16 -13.54 25.84
N ALA A 18 -2.60 -14.48 25.00
CA ALA A 18 -3.03 -14.20 23.64
C ALA A 18 -4.30 -13.34 23.59
N TYR A 19 -5.27 -13.58 24.48
CA TYR A 19 -6.47 -12.77 24.60
C TYR A 19 -6.17 -11.37 25.15
N GLN A 20 -5.35 -11.30 26.19
CA GLN A 20 -4.94 -10.03 26.81
C GLN A 20 -4.14 -9.17 25.84
N SER A 21 -3.18 -9.76 25.11
CA SER A 21 -2.41 -9.04 24.08
C SER A 21 -3.26 -8.61 22.86
N ARG A 22 -4.40 -9.25 22.60
CA ARG A 22 -5.36 -8.78 21.59
C ARG A 22 -6.19 -7.60 22.08
N GLN A 23 -6.59 -7.60 23.36
CA GLN A 23 -7.26 -6.45 23.96
C GLN A 23 -6.33 -5.25 24.05
N GLU A 24 -5.07 -5.44 24.45
CA GLU A 24 -4.06 -4.39 24.52
C GLU A 24 -3.79 -3.77 23.13
N ARG A 25 -3.69 -4.59 22.08
CA ARG A 25 -3.57 -4.11 20.70
C ARG A 25 -4.78 -3.31 20.22
N LYS A 26 -5.99 -3.73 20.61
CA LYS A 26 -7.23 -3.01 20.26
C LYS A 26 -7.33 -1.68 21.01
N ALA A 27 -6.99 -1.67 22.29
CA ALA A 27 -6.95 -0.47 23.13
C ALA A 27 -5.90 0.53 22.64
N ALA A 28 -4.70 0.06 22.27
CA ALA A 28 -3.67 0.89 21.67
C ALA A 28 -4.15 1.52 20.34
N LYS A 29 -4.85 0.74 19.50
CA LYS A 29 -5.44 1.26 18.25
C LYS A 29 -6.48 2.36 18.51
N GLU A 30 -7.42 2.15 19.42
CA GLU A 30 -8.46 3.12 19.76
C GLU A 30 -7.86 4.39 20.40
N SER A 31 -6.84 4.23 21.26
CA SER A 31 -6.07 5.35 21.83
C SER A 31 -5.38 6.17 20.74
N ALA A 32 -4.66 5.53 19.82
CA ALA A 32 -4.01 6.20 18.69
C ALA A 32 -5.02 6.96 17.83
N GLU A 33 -6.18 6.37 17.54
CA GLU A 33 -7.25 7.01 16.77
C GLU A 33 -7.84 8.24 17.47
N SER A 34 -8.01 8.17 18.79
CA SER A 34 -8.50 9.30 19.57
C SER A 34 -7.51 10.46 19.58
N LYS A 35 -6.21 10.17 19.75
CA LYS A 35 -5.12 11.16 19.70
C LYS A 35 -4.99 11.80 18.32
N ILE A 36 -5.13 11.03 17.23
CA ILE A 36 -5.11 11.56 15.86
C ILE A 36 -6.33 12.44 15.59
N LYS A 37 -7.52 12.06 16.07
CA LYS A 37 -8.74 12.87 15.92
C LYS A 37 -8.64 14.18 16.70
N LEU A 38 -8.10 14.13 17.93
CA LEU A 38 -7.80 15.30 18.73
C LEU A 38 -6.79 16.20 18.01
N ALA A 39 -5.63 15.67 17.59
CA ALA A 39 -4.63 16.44 16.86
C ALA A 39 -5.18 17.13 15.59
N LYS A 40 -6.05 16.44 14.83
CA LYS A 40 -6.76 17.03 13.68
C LYS A 40 -7.73 18.14 14.05
N GLN A 41 -8.38 18.07 15.21
CA GLN A 41 -9.30 19.10 15.70
C GLN A 41 -8.56 20.30 16.30
N THR A 42 -7.47 20.06 17.02
CA THR A 42 -6.65 21.11 17.64
C THR A 42 -5.65 21.75 16.68
N GLY A 43 -5.50 21.20 15.46
CA GLY A 43 -4.55 21.68 14.46
C GLY A 43 -3.08 21.43 14.82
N ASP A 44 -2.83 20.51 15.76
CA ASP A 44 -1.53 20.27 16.35
C ASP A 44 -0.81 19.15 15.57
N PHE A 45 0.42 19.41 15.12
CA PHE A 45 1.18 18.48 14.26
C PHE A 45 2.08 17.53 15.05
N LYS A 46 2.14 17.67 16.37
CA LYS A 46 2.94 16.80 17.26
C LYS A 46 2.09 15.68 17.83
N LEU A 47 2.09 14.55 17.15
CA LEU A 47 1.47 13.32 17.62
C LEU A 47 2.48 12.54 18.47
N ASP A 48 2.30 12.61 19.79
CA ASP A 48 3.08 11.81 20.74
C ASP A 48 2.41 10.43 20.89
N LEU A 49 2.75 9.54 19.96
CA LEU A 49 2.28 8.15 19.92
C LEU A 49 3.40 7.25 20.45
N THR A 50 3.00 6.25 21.26
CA THR A 50 3.89 5.19 21.73
C THR A 50 4.27 4.23 20.59
N ASP A 51 5.36 3.49 20.71
CA ASP A 51 5.83 2.56 19.66
C ASP A 51 4.77 1.52 19.26
N ALA A 52 3.98 1.04 20.23
CA ALA A 52 2.88 0.11 20.00
C ALA A 52 1.70 0.77 19.24
N GLU A 53 1.44 2.05 19.50
CA GLU A 53 0.45 2.85 18.76
C GLU A 53 0.93 3.11 17.32
N TRP A 54 2.22 3.38 17.13
CA TRP A 54 2.85 3.51 15.81
C TRP A 54 2.76 2.22 14.99
N GLU A 55 3.09 1.07 15.59
CA GLU A 55 3.04 -0.23 14.91
C GLU A 55 1.59 -0.63 14.56
N ALA A 56 0.62 -0.31 15.43
CA ALA A 56 -0.79 -0.56 15.15
C ALA A 56 -1.33 0.36 14.03
N LEU A 57 -0.84 1.60 13.97
CA LEU A 57 -1.24 2.58 12.96
C LEU A 57 -0.62 2.29 11.59
N SER A 58 0.65 1.89 11.54
CA SER A 58 1.33 1.53 10.28
C SER A 58 0.65 0.34 9.61
N LYS A 59 0.39 -0.74 10.37
CA LYS A 59 -0.33 -1.93 9.88
C LYS A 59 -1.76 -1.65 9.40
N ARG A 60 -2.42 -0.61 9.93
CA ARG A 60 -3.74 -0.18 9.43
C ARG A 60 -3.62 0.51 8.07
N THR A 61 -2.62 1.36 7.90
CA THR A 61 -2.42 2.14 6.68
C THR A 61 -2.12 1.23 5.49
N GLU A 62 -1.49 0.08 5.73
CA GLU A 62 -1.26 -0.98 4.74
C GLU A 62 -2.54 -1.73 4.31
N GLY A 63 -3.64 -1.66 5.08
CA GLY A 63 -4.81 -2.53 4.89
C GLY A 63 -5.90 -2.01 3.95
N ASP A 64 -5.86 -0.75 3.52
CA ASP A 64 -6.99 -0.08 2.82
C ASP A 64 -6.61 0.43 1.40
N SER A 65 -5.44 0.05 0.86
CA SER A 65 -4.86 0.61 -0.37
C SER A 65 -5.21 -0.11 -1.68
N TRP A 66 -6.12 -1.11 -1.68
CA TRP A 66 -6.36 -1.94 -2.87
C TRP A 66 -6.76 -1.15 -4.13
N LYS A 67 -7.47 -0.03 -3.98
CA LYS A 67 -7.84 0.85 -5.10
C LYS A 67 -6.64 1.59 -5.66
N ASP A 68 -5.77 2.07 -4.78
CA ASP A 68 -4.59 2.84 -5.15
C ASP A 68 -3.55 1.95 -5.83
N GLU A 69 -3.36 0.74 -5.31
CA GLU A 69 -2.53 -0.29 -5.94
C GLU A 69 -3.09 -0.71 -7.31
N TRP A 70 -4.41 -0.93 -7.40
CA TRP A 70 -5.05 -1.29 -8.66
C TRP A 70 -4.88 -0.21 -9.73
N VAL A 71 -5.09 1.07 -9.38
CA VAL A 71 -4.87 2.19 -10.29
C VAL A 71 -3.40 2.32 -10.66
N THR A 72 -2.50 2.16 -9.70
CA THR A 72 -1.05 2.18 -9.93
C THR A 72 -0.62 1.11 -10.92
N VAL A 73 -1.11 -0.12 -10.76
CA VAL A 73 -0.84 -1.23 -11.68
C VAL A 73 -1.37 -0.93 -13.08
N ILE A 74 -2.63 -0.53 -13.23
CA ILE A 74 -3.21 -0.23 -14.56
C ILE A 74 -2.43 0.88 -15.28
N ILE A 75 -2.16 1.98 -14.58
CA ILE A 75 -1.52 3.15 -15.18
C ILE A 75 -0.07 2.83 -15.55
N THR A 76 0.64 2.03 -14.77
CA THR A 76 2.04 1.67 -15.06
C THR A 76 2.19 0.48 -16.01
N LEU A 77 1.16 -0.37 -16.18
CA LEU A 77 1.16 -1.59 -16.99
C LEU A 77 1.72 -1.44 -18.42
N PRO A 78 1.50 -0.34 -19.16
CA PRO A 78 2.06 -0.21 -20.51
C PRO A 78 3.59 -0.22 -20.54
N ILE A 79 4.27 0.22 -19.47
CA ILE A 79 5.74 0.26 -19.38
C ILE A 79 6.34 -1.16 -19.48
N PRO A 80 6.03 -2.11 -18.57
CA PRO A 80 6.56 -3.47 -18.67
C PRO A 80 6.10 -4.18 -19.94
N LEU A 81 4.90 -3.90 -20.47
CA LEU A 81 4.45 -4.49 -21.73
C LEU A 81 5.32 -4.06 -22.93
N ILE A 82 5.80 -2.82 -22.96
CA ILE A 82 6.76 -2.38 -23.98
C ILE A 82 8.05 -3.22 -23.89
N PHE A 83 8.60 -3.43 -22.69
CA PHE A 83 9.79 -4.26 -22.50
C PHE A 83 9.56 -5.72 -22.93
N ILE A 84 8.45 -6.33 -22.50
CA ILE A 84 8.09 -7.69 -22.88
C ILE A 84 7.94 -7.81 -24.40
N SER A 85 7.25 -6.87 -25.04
CA SER A 85 7.07 -6.87 -26.49
C SER A 85 8.39 -6.74 -27.26
N ALA A 86 9.35 -5.98 -26.74
CA ALA A 86 10.67 -5.84 -27.34
C ALA A 86 11.49 -7.12 -27.22
N ILE A 87 11.46 -7.77 -26.04
CA ILE A 87 12.10 -9.07 -25.83
C ILE A 87 11.48 -10.12 -26.76
N LEU A 88 10.15 -10.15 -26.84
CA LEU A 88 9.43 -11.12 -27.67
C LEU A 88 9.70 -10.89 -29.16
N SER A 89 9.75 -9.63 -29.59
CA SER A 89 10.10 -9.26 -30.96
C SER A 89 11.51 -9.72 -31.32
N ALA A 90 12.48 -9.54 -30.43
CA ALA A 90 13.86 -10.00 -30.63
C ALA A 90 13.97 -11.53 -30.64
N TYR A 91 13.22 -12.22 -29.77
CA TYR A 91 13.25 -13.69 -29.69
C TYR A 91 12.59 -14.38 -30.88
N THR A 92 11.52 -13.80 -31.41
CA THR A 92 10.71 -14.38 -32.49
C THR A 92 11.05 -13.83 -33.88
N ASP A 93 12.00 -12.88 -33.96
CA ASP A 93 12.35 -12.11 -35.16
C ASP A 93 11.12 -11.50 -35.87
N ASN A 94 10.07 -11.20 -35.10
CA ASN A 94 8.81 -10.69 -35.61
C ASN A 94 8.59 -9.24 -35.14
N PRO A 95 8.59 -8.25 -36.06
CA PRO A 95 8.37 -6.85 -35.69
C PRO A 95 6.91 -6.53 -35.33
N ALA A 96 5.97 -7.46 -35.59
CA ALA A 96 4.55 -7.27 -35.32
C ALA A 96 4.24 -7.01 -33.83
N TYR A 97 5.06 -7.53 -32.92
CA TYR A 97 4.90 -7.29 -31.48
C TYR A 97 5.12 -5.81 -31.12
N ILE A 98 6.13 -5.17 -31.72
CA ILE A 98 6.40 -3.74 -31.52
C ILE A 98 5.31 -2.87 -32.13
N SER A 99 4.81 -3.21 -33.32
CA SER A 99 3.72 -2.44 -33.95
C SER A 99 2.42 -2.56 -33.14
N SER A 100 2.14 -3.75 -32.59
CA SER A 100 0.94 -4.00 -31.80
C SER A 100 0.95 -3.23 -30.48
N ILE A 101 2.08 -3.22 -29.75
CA ILE A 101 2.15 -2.46 -28.50
C ILE A 101 2.07 -0.95 -28.74
N LYS A 102 2.67 -0.44 -29.83
CA LYS A 102 2.59 0.99 -30.20
C LYS A 102 1.15 1.40 -30.49
N ALA A 103 0.40 0.56 -31.23
CA ALA A 103 -1.01 0.80 -31.49
C ALA A 103 -1.83 0.81 -30.19
N GLY A 104 -1.59 -0.14 -29.28
CA GLY A 104 -2.25 -0.20 -27.98
C GLY A 104 -1.97 1.01 -27.09
N VAL A 105 -0.71 1.45 -26.99
CA VAL A 105 -0.32 2.64 -26.23
C VAL A 105 -0.94 3.90 -26.83
N ASN A 106 -0.98 4.03 -28.15
CA ASN A 106 -1.61 5.17 -28.81
C ASN A 106 -3.12 5.23 -28.55
N ALA A 107 -3.81 4.08 -28.62
CA ALA A 107 -5.23 4.01 -28.27
C ALA A 107 -5.49 4.42 -26.81
N LEU A 108 -4.59 4.02 -25.90
CA LEU A 108 -4.67 4.39 -24.48
C LEU A 108 -4.46 5.90 -24.26
N ILE A 109 -3.48 6.51 -24.93
CA ILE A 109 -3.23 7.96 -24.86
C ILE A 109 -4.42 8.75 -25.44
N GLN A 110 -5.06 8.25 -26.50
CA GLN A 110 -6.26 8.89 -27.06
C GLN A 110 -7.46 8.79 -26.12
N LEU A 111 -7.61 7.65 -25.44
CA LEU A 111 -8.70 7.44 -24.47
C LEU A 111 -8.55 8.33 -23.23
N ILE A 112 -7.30 8.62 -22.81
CA ILE A 112 -6.99 9.36 -21.60
C ILE A 112 -6.17 10.62 -21.96
N PRO A 113 -6.82 11.77 -22.18
CA PRO A 113 -6.18 13.00 -22.67
C PRO A 113 -5.00 13.52 -21.82
N ASN A 114 -4.97 13.18 -20.52
CA ASN A 114 -3.93 13.59 -19.58
C ASN A 114 -3.12 12.40 -19.03
N TYR A 115 -2.99 11.31 -19.81
CA TYR A 115 -2.33 10.08 -19.36
C TYR A 115 -0.92 10.31 -18.80
N ARG A 116 -0.12 11.18 -19.46
CA ARG A 116 1.24 11.53 -18.99
C ARG A 116 1.23 12.12 -17.59
N THR A 117 0.37 13.11 -17.35
CA THR A 117 0.26 13.77 -16.04
C THR A 117 -0.21 12.80 -14.96
N ILE A 118 -1.16 11.91 -15.30
CA ILE A 118 -1.65 10.88 -14.38
C ILE A 118 -0.53 9.90 -14.03
N LEU A 119 0.23 9.44 -15.03
CA LEU A 119 1.38 8.56 -14.83
C LEU A 119 2.44 9.22 -13.93
N GLU A 120 2.76 10.49 -14.17
CA GLU A 120 3.70 11.25 -13.34
C GLU A 120 3.23 11.34 -11.88
N ILE A 121 1.94 11.64 -11.64
CA ILE A 121 1.36 11.70 -10.29
C ILE A 121 1.45 10.34 -9.60
N VAL A 122 1.09 9.26 -10.31
CA VAL A 122 1.11 7.88 -9.78
C VAL A 122 2.54 7.46 -9.43
N VAL A 123 3.52 7.76 -10.30
CA VAL A 123 4.94 7.45 -10.03
C VAL A 123 5.47 8.25 -8.85
N LEU A 124 5.14 9.53 -8.76
CA LEU A 124 5.55 10.37 -7.62
C LEU A 124 4.93 9.89 -6.30
N ALA A 125 3.66 9.47 -6.34
CA ALA A 125 2.98 8.86 -5.21
C ALA A 125 3.65 7.53 -4.79
N ALA A 126 3.96 6.66 -5.75
CA ALA A 126 4.62 5.38 -5.51
C ALA A 126 6.04 5.54 -4.91
N VAL A 127 6.79 6.57 -5.31
CA VAL A 127 8.14 6.85 -4.77
C VAL A 127 8.07 7.69 -3.48
N SER A 128 6.87 8.03 -2.98
CA SER A 128 6.66 8.86 -1.78
C SER A 128 7.37 10.22 -1.84
N ILE A 129 7.64 10.73 -3.04
CA ILE A 129 8.17 12.09 -3.20
C ILE A 129 6.99 13.04 -3.03
N LYS A 130 6.98 13.81 -1.93
CA LYS A 130 5.99 14.87 -1.73
C LYS A 130 6.03 15.81 -2.94
N SER A 131 5.04 15.69 -3.82
CA SER A 131 4.78 16.54 -5.00
C SER A 131 4.41 17.98 -4.63
N ILE A 132 5.22 18.65 -3.80
CA ILE A 132 5.06 20.06 -3.44
C ILE A 132 5.85 20.97 -4.38
N SER A 133 6.86 20.46 -5.09
CA SER A 133 7.73 21.27 -5.95
C SER A 133 7.47 21.15 -7.46
N VAL A 134 6.72 20.14 -7.93
CA VAL A 134 6.55 19.88 -9.37
C VAL A 134 5.30 20.54 -9.98
N LEU A 135 4.29 20.91 -9.18
CA LEU A 135 3.05 21.54 -9.66
C LEU A 135 3.08 23.07 -9.67
N LYS A 136 4.24 23.70 -9.49
CA LYS A 136 4.44 25.14 -9.75
C LYS A 136 5.19 25.33 -11.07
N ARG A 137 4.44 25.38 -12.16
CA ARG A 137 4.81 26.11 -13.38
C ARG A 137 3.59 26.83 -13.91
#